data_AF-A0A8J9STN0-F1
#
_entry.id   AF-A0A8J9STN0-F1
#
_cell.length_a   1.000
_cell.length_b   1.000
_cell.length_c   1.000
_cell.angle_alpha   90.00
_cell.angle_beta   90.00
_cell.angle_gamma   90.00
#
_symmetry.space_group_name_H-M   'P 1'
#
loop_
_entity.id
_entity.type
_entity.pdbx_description
1 polymer ?
#
loop_
_entity_poly.entity_id
_entity_poly.type
_entity_poly.pdbx_seq_one_letter_code
_entity_poly.pdbx_strand_id
1 'polypeptide(L)'
;MSNIIYLENFIENTGGLPPELTRILLTIKDLDERASDIRERIAQNVETFLDKPMPPTRKGMSDLPEEFASLKKTIEEDQRTYVQWQEEKLSLATIAVDLVQQHRAIIDQDIGSLLTELKATEYEDDLAAMEYTPPEETNRRQRQREIEAAAAAEREQKEAKRREREAAEAERRQAAEAAAEAAALAAAVAAEEAAQVKPEPKSEPASRQQSGEFSVPAPRQPKAANTGKGNRKEPEMAITPTAIAPAPEGPSSTRKKNAASHLPMHMPANVNLSGRISPINSIGPNTGQYRALGSLPGILSQPMPMEQDRGGEEEDAPPPYMPIVPQGMSTSAPAPQALGRLLTHADINERLKGRRAELYWPDDNLWYLIEIHEVDTTNHKAQIMYVTGETEELDLLEIVREGHMSLISENSGGRAYL
;
A
#
# COMPACT_ATOMS: atom_id res chain seq x y z
N MET A 1 6.95 -33.22 -8.19
CA MET A 1 8.42 -33.03 -8.23
C MET A 1 8.81 -31.66 -8.81
N SER A 2 7.95 -31.01 -9.61
CA SER A 2 8.21 -29.71 -10.24
C SER A 2 8.56 -28.59 -9.25
N ASN A 3 7.86 -28.51 -8.11
CA ASN A 3 8.09 -27.45 -7.10
C ASN A 3 9.52 -27.45 -6.52
N ILE A 4 10.18 -28.61 -6.46
CA ILE A 4 11.56 -28.72 -5.94
C ILE A 4 12.54 -28.09 -6.93
N ILE A 5 12.29 -28.26 -8.24
CA ILE A 5 13.16 -27.74 -9.31
C ILE A 5 13.15 -26.20 -9.33
N TYR A 6 11.98 -25.58 -9.15
CA TYR A 6 11.87 -24.10 -9.11
C TYR A 6 12.59 -23.50 -7.90
N LEU A 7 12.54 -24.16 -6.74
CA LEU A 7 13.24 -23.69 -5.54
C LEU A 7 14.76 -23.88 -5.65
N GLU A 8 15.22 -24.99 -6.23
CA GLU A 8 16.63 -25.20 -6.52
C GLU A 8 17.16 -24.14 -7.49
N ASN A 9 16.45 -23.89 -8.60
CA ASN A 9 16.80 -22.84 -9.55
C ASN A 9 16.81 -21.46 -8.90
N PHE A 10 15.84 -21.17 -8.02
CA PHE A 10 15.81 -19.92 -7.26
C PHE A 10 17.06 -19.74 -6.39
N ILE A 11 17.46 -20.77 -5.64
CA ILE A 11 18.63 -20.71 -4.75
C ILE A 11 19.91 -20.58 -5.58
N GLU A 12 20.04 -21.32 -6.67
CA GLU A 12 21.20 -21.24 -7.56
C GLU A 12 21.33 -19.86 -8.22
N ASN A 13 20.20 -19.28 -8.66
CA ASN A 13 20.17 -17.97 -9.28
C ASN A 13 20.39 -16.85 -8.25
N THR A 14 19.82 -16.93 -7.05
CA THR A 14 19.91 -15.83 -6.07
C THR A 14 21.14 -15.92 -5.17
N GLY A 15 21.80 -17.07 -5.07
CA GLY A 15 22.94 -17.28 -4.16
C GLY A 15 24.14 -16.35 -4.43
N GLY A 16 24.35 -15.94 -5.69
CA GLY A 16 25.42 -15.03 -6.08
C GLY A 16 25.12 -13.55 -5.91
N LEU A 17 23.85 -13.16 -5.73
CA LEU A 17 23.43 -11.76 -5.70
C LEU A 17 23.94 -11.01 -4.45
N PRO A 18 23.75 -11.50 -3.21
CA PRO A 18 24.21 -10.78 -2.02
C PRO A 18 25.71 -10.45 -1.98
N PRO A 19 26.66 -11.37 -2.29
CA PRO A 19 28.08 -11.04 -2.23
C PRO A 19 28.47 -10.03 -3.31
N GLU A 20 27.88 -10.11 -4.51
CA GLU A 20 28.18 -9.18 -5.60
C GLU A 20 27.64 -7.77 -5.30
N LEU A 21 26.40 -7.68 -4.78
CA LEU A 21 25.83 -6.40 -4.36
C LEU A 21 26.65 -5.77 -3.22
N THR A 22 27.07 -6.58 -2.25
CA THR A 22 27.95 -6.13 -1.15
C THR A 22 29.27 -5.58 -1.69
N ARG A 23 29.89 -6.28 -2.65
CA ARG A 23 31.14 -5.83 -3.30
C ARG A 23 30.97 -4.49 -3.98
N ILE A 24 29.87 -4.31 -4.74
CA ILE A 24 29.59 -3.05 -5.44
C ILE A 24 29.36 -1.91 -4.45
N LEU A 25 28.54 -2.12 -3.41
CA LEU A 25 28.22 -1.09 -2.42
C LEU A 25 29.44 -0.67 -1.60
N LEU A 26 30.31 -1.61 -1.22
CA LEU A 26 31.58 -1.28 -0.56
C LEU A 26 32.50 -0.46 -1.48
N THR A 27 32.56 -0.79 -2.77
CA THR A 27 33.35 -0.02 -3.74
C THR A 27 32.80 1.40 -3.93
N ILE A 28 31.47 1.56 -3.95
CA ILE A 28 30.83 2.89 -3.99
C ILE A 28 31.17 3.68 -2.73
N LYS A 29 31.11 3.06 -1.55
CA LYS A 29 31.49 3.69 -0.29
C LYS A 29 32.94 4.18 -0.30
N ASP A 30 33.88 3.36 -0.77
CA ASP A 30 35.29 3.75 -0.88
C ASP A 30 35.52 4.89 -1.89
N LEU A 31 34.70 4.97 -2.95
CA LEU A 31 34.71 6.11 -3.88
C LEU A 31 34.10 7.36 -3.25
N ASP A 32 33.08 7.21 -2.41
CA ASP A 32 32.45 8.31 -1.68
C ASP A 32 33.40 8.97 -0.69
N GLU A 33 34.10 8.19 0.13
CA GLU A 33 35.10 8.68 1.07
C GLU A 33 36.20 9.48 0.34
N ARG A 34 36.76 8.88 -0.72
CA ARG A 34 37.76 9.56 -1.56
C ARG A 34 37.22 10.84 -2.20
N ALA A 35 36.01 10.81 -2.75
CA ALA A 35 35.42 11.98 -3.37
C ALA A 35 35.12 13.11 -2.36
N SER A 36 34.82 12.76 -1.11
CA SER A 36 34.71 13.73 -0.01
C SER A 36 36.05 14.42 0.25
N ASP A 37 37.13 13.66 0.38
CA ASP A 37 38.48 14.20 0.60
C ASP A 37 38.92 15.18 -0.50
N ILE A 38 38.66 14.82 -1.77
CA ILE A 38 38.96 15.73 -2.90
C ILE A 38 38.07 16.97 -2.87
N ARG A 39 36.79 16.83 -2.52
CA ARG A 39 35.89 17.99 -2.42
C ARG A 39 36.38 18.98 -1.36
N GLU A 40 36.82 18.48 -0.21
CA GLU A 40 37.42 19.31 0.85
C GLU A 40 38.72 19.98 0.38
N ARG A 41 39.59 19.25 -0.31
CA ARG A 41 40.82 19.81 -0.89
C ARG A 41 40.52 20.92 -1.91
N ILE A 42 39.54 20.72 -2.79
CA ILE A 42 39.09 21.76 -3.74
C ILE A 42 38.61 23.00 -2.98
N ALA A 43 37.79 22.82 -1.94
CA ALA A 43 37.28 23.94 -1.14
C ALA A 43 38.41 24.74 -0.48
N GLN A 44 39.38 24.07 0.16
CA GLN A 44 40.54 24.71 0.78
C GLN A 44 41.42 25.45 -0.25
N ASN A 45 41.64 24.86 -1.42
CA ASN A 45 42.42 25.49 -2.49
C ASN A 45 41.71 26.72 -3.06
N VAL A 46 40.39 26.67 -3.19
CA VAL A 46 39.57 27.81 -3.63
C VAL A 46 39.59 28.93 -2.59
N GLU A 47 39.43 28.61 -1.29
CA GLU A 47 39.55 29.59 -0.21
C GLU A 47 40.92 30.27 -0.20
N THR A 48 41.99 29.47 -0.31
CA THR A 48 43.37 29.98 -0.44
C THR A 48 43.54 30.89 -1.67
N PHE A 49 42.86 30.57 -2.78
CA PHE A 49 42.89 31.39 -3.99
C PHE A 49 42.17 32.73 -3.79
N LEU A 50 41.10 32.77 -3.01
CA LEU A 50 40.30 33.97 -2.73
C LEU A 50 40.91 34.87 -1.66
N ASP A 51 41.55 34.30 -0.64
CA ASP A 51 42.16 35.06 0.47
C ASP A 51 43.41 35.83 0.05
N LYS A 52 44.11 35.38 -0.99
CA LYS A 52 45.29 36.10 -1.50
C LYS A 52 44.82 37.37 -2.23
N PRO A 53 45.21 38.57 -1.76
CA PRO A 53 44.75 39.82 -2.37
C PRO A 53 45.21 39.88 -3.83
N MET A 54 44.24 39.96 -4.74
CA MET A 54 44.53 40.05 -6.17
C MET A 54 45.31 41.35 -6.42
N PRO A 55 46.50 41.31 -7.05
CA PRO A 55 47.22 42.52 -7.37
C PRO A 55 46.34 43.38 -8.29
N PRO A 56 46.32 44.73 -8.15
CA PRO A 56 45.50 45.61 -8.96
C PRO A 56 45.94 45.51 -10.44
N THR A 57 45.28 44.63 -11.19
CA THR A 57 45.59 44.29 -12.57
C THR A 57 45.03 45.37 -13.51
N ARG A 58 45.84 46.41 -13.78
CA ARG A 58 45.66 47.26 -14.98
C ARG A 58 46.28 46.65 -16.24
N LYS A 59 47.01 45.54 -16.13
CA LYS A 59 47.55 44.75 -17.25
C LYS A 59 46.92 43.35 -17.22
N GLY A 60 46.61 42.83 -18.40
CA GLY A 60 45.71 41.69 -18.60
C GLY A 60 46.12 40.37 -17.94
N MET A 61 45.21 39.39 -18.05
CA MET A 61 45.21 38.05 -17.44
C MET A 61 46.50 37.21 -17.64
N SER A 62 47.44 37.64 -18.50
CA SER A 62 48.68 36.93 -18.80
C SER A 62 49.78 37.09 -17.74
N ASP A 63 49.70 38.11 -16.88
CA ASP A 63 50.70 38.40 -15.83
C ASP A 63 50.19 38.02 -14.43
N LEU A 64 49.37 36.96 -14.31
CA LEU A 64 49.04 36.41 -13.00
C LEU A 64 50.32 35.83 -12.37
N PRO A 65 50.58 36.07 -11.07
CA PRO A 65 51.73 35.48 -10.40
C PRO A 65 51.71 33.95 -10.55
N GLU A 66 52.88 33.34 -10.77
CA GLU A 66 53.04 31.91 -11.05
C GLU A 66 52.35 31.01 -10.01
N GLU A 67 52.29 31.46 -8.75
CA GLU A 67 51.54 30.81 -7.66
C GLU A 67 50.03 30.70 -7.91
N PHE A 68 49.39 31.73 -8.48
CA PHE A 68 47.96 31.68 -8.79
C PHE A 68 47.70 30.76 -9.98
N ALA A 69 48.61 30.77 -10.97
CA ALA A 69 48.50 29.89 -12.12
C ALA A 69 48.64 28.41 -11.71
N SER A 70 49.57 28.09 -10.81
CA SER A 70 49.74 26.73 -10.30
C SER A 70 48.55 26.28 -9.44
N LEU A 71 48.07 27.14 -8.52
CA LEU A 71 46.91 26.82 -7.67
C LEU A 71 45.64 26.59 -8.50
N LYS A 72 45.41 27.45 -9.51
CA LYS A 72 44.30 27.26 -10.45
C LYS A 72 44.40 25.92 -11.18
N LYS A 73 45.59 25.56 -11.66
CA LYS A 73 45.82 24.29 -12.35
C LYS A 73 45.52 23.09 -11.43
N THR A 74 45.94 23.16 -10.17
CA THR A 74 45.64 22.12 -9.18
C THR A 74 44.14 21.99 -8.92
N ILE A 75 43.41 23.11 -8.80
CA ILE A 75 41.95 23.10 -8.65
C ILE A 75 41.29 22.43 -9.87
N GLU A 76 41.71 22.77 -11.09
CA GLU A 76 41.17 22.16 -12.32
C GLU A 76 41.47 20.66 -12.42
N GLU A 77 42.68 20.23 -12.03
CA GLU A 77 43.07 18.81 -11.98
C GLU A 77 42.23 18.05 -10.94
N ASP A 78 42.07 18.59 -9.73
CA ASP A 78 41.25 18.00 -8.67
C ASP A 78 39.77 17.90 -9.06
N GLN A 79 39.23 18.96 -9.67
CA GLN A 79 37.85 18.95 -10.18
C GLN A 79 37.63 17.87 -11.24
N ARG A 80 38.59 17.67 -12.15
CA ARG A 80 38.52 16.60 -13.15
C ARG A 80 38.50 15.22 -12.48
N THR A 81 39.38 14.98 -11.51
CA THR A 81 39.41 13.70 -10.78
C THR A 81 38.12 13.48 -9.98
N TYR A 82 37.60 14.52 -9.34
CA TYR A 82 36.32 14.46 -8.64
C TYR A 82 35.17 14.04 -9.56
N VAL A 83 35.06 14.66 -10.74
CA VAL A 83 34.03 14.30 -11.73
C VAL A 83 34.18 12.85 -12.18
N GLN A 84 35.40 12.40 -12.47
CA GLN A 84 35.67 11.01 -12.84
C GLN A 84 35.16 10.02 -11.78
N TRP A 85 35.42 10.27 -10.50
CA TRP A 85 34.92 9.39 -9.43
C TRP A 85 33.41 9.41 -9.27
N GLN A 86 32.75 10.55 -9.52
CA GLN A 86 31.28 10.58 -9.53
C GLN A 86 30.70 9.78 -10.70
N GLU A 87 31.33 9.82 -11.88
CA GLU A 87 30.94 9.00 -13.03
C GLU A 87 31.13 7.50 -12.76
N GLU A 88 32.26 7.11 -12.15
CA GLU A 88 32.51 5.71 -11.75
C GLU A 88 31.48 5.22 -10.72
N LYS A 89 31.14 6.05 -9.72
CA LYS A 89 30.07 5.74 -8.76
C LYS A 89 28.73 5.54 -9.44
N LEU A 90 28.35 6.44 -10.36
CA LEU A 90 27.11 6.34 -11.11
C LEU A 90 27.08 5.04 -11.91
N SER A 91 28.18 4.69 -12.58
CA SER A 91 28.30 3.43 -13.33
C SER A 91 28.13 2.21 -12.44
N LEU A 92 28.71 2.19 -11.23
CA LEU A 92 28.56 1.09 -10.28
C LEU A 92 27.13 0.98 -9.75
N ALA A 93 26.49 2.11 -9.45
CA ALA A 93 25.10 2.14 -9.01
C ALA A 93 24.16 1.59 -10.10
N THR A 94 24.37 1.97 -11.36
CA THR A 94 23.63 1.41 -12.50
C THR A 94 23.81 -0.11 -12.59
N ILE A 95 25.05 -0.62 -12.48
CA ILE A 95 25.31 -2.07 -12.50
C ILE A 95 24.58 -2.79 -11.35
N ALA A 96 24.56 -2.22 -10.14
CA ALA A 96 23.85 -2.80 -9.01
C ALA A 96 22.33 -2.87 -9.26
N VAL A 97 21.75 -1.81 -9.82
CA VAL A 97 20.33 -1.77 -10.17
C VAL A 97 20.00 -2.79 -11.26
N ASP A 98 20.80 -2.84 -12.33
CA ASP A 98 20.62 -3.78 -13.45
C ASP A 98 20.70 -5.23 -12.96
N LEU A 99 21.63 -5.53 -12.06
CA LEU A 99 21.78 -6.85 -11.45
C LEU A 99 20.50 -7.25 -10.70
N VAL A 100 19.99 -6.39 -9.82
CA VAL A 100 18.75 -6.66 -9.06
C VAL A 100 17.55 -6.82 -10.01
N GLN A 101 17.43 -5.97 -11.02
CA GLN A 101 16.35 -6.05 -12.01
C GLN A 101 16.40 -7.35 -12.81
N GLN A 102 17.59 -7.81 -13.20
CA GLN A 102 17.77 -9.08 -13.90
C GLN A 102 17.32 -10.26 -13.03
N HIS A 103 17.73 -10.32 -11.76
CA HIS A 103 17.30 -11.40 -10.86
C HIS A 103 15.78 -11.37 -10.62
N ARG A 104 15.19 -10.18 -10.45
CA ARG A 104 13.74 -10.03 -10.35
C ARG A 104 13.03 -10.57 -11.59
N ALA A 105 13.49 -10.22 -12.78
CA ALA A 105 12.88 -10.67 -14.03
C ALA A 105 12.90 -12.20 -14.17
N ILE A 106 13.99 -12.85 -13.73
CA ILE A 106 14.11 -14.32 -13.70
C ILE A 106 13.08 -14.91 -12.73
N ILE A 107 12.96 -14.35 -11.52
CA ILE A 107 12.00 -14.82 -10.51
C ILE A 107 10.56 -14.66 -11.00
N ASP A 108 10.23 -13.50 -11.59
CA ASP A 108 8.90 -13.23 -12.14
C ASP A 108 8.56 -14.22 -13.28
N GLN A 109 9.55 -14.59 -14.11
CA GLN A 109 9.40 -15.62 -15.14
C GLN A 109 9.14 -17.00 -14.51
N ASP A 110 9.94 -17.42 -13.54
CA ASP A 110 9.81 -18.71 -12.86
C ASP A 110 8.45 -18.85 -12.15
N ILE A 111 8.00 -17.78 -11.48
CA ILE A 111 6.66 -17.72 -10.86
C ILE A 111 5.58 -17.85 -11.94
N GLY A 112 5.71 -17.17 -13.06
CA GLY A 112 4.80 -17.28 -14.19
C GLY A 112 4.70 -18.72 -14.71
N SER A 113 5.83 -19.39 -14.91
CA SER A 113 5.90 -20.79 -15.32
C SER A 113 5.23 -21.72 -14.29
N LEU A 114 5.53 -21.55 -13.00
CA LEU A 114 4.90 -22.33 -11.93
C LEU A 114 3.38 -22.16 -11.91
N LEU A 115 2.88 -20.93 -12.05
CA LEU A 115 1.44 -20.66 -12.08
C LEU A 115 0.76 -21.31 -13.30
N THR A 116 1.44 -21.35 -14.46
CA THR A 116 0.90 -22.05 -15.64
C THR A 116 0.85 -23.55 -15.44
N GLU A 117 1.87 -24.15 -14.80
CA GLU A 117 1.87 -25.58 -14.47
C GLU A 117 0.78 -25.92 -13.46
N LEU A 118 0.62 -25.13 -12.40
CA LEU A 118 -0.42 -25.35 -11.39
C LEU A 118 -1.82 -25.28 -12.00
N LYS A 119 -2.08 -24.31 -12.88
CA LYS A 119 -3.34 -24.24 -13.62
C LYS A 119 -3.54 -25.44 -14.54
N ALA A 120 -2.49 -25.88 -15.24
CA ALA A 120 -2.57 -27.06 -16.09
C ALA A 120 -2.92 -28.33 -15.26
N THR A 121 -2.32 -28.49 -14.08
CA THR A 121 -2.65 -29.60 -13.18
C THR A 121 -4.07 -29.51 -12.61
N GLU A 122 -4.57 -28.30 -12.31
CA GLU A 122 -5.96 -28.09 -11.87
C GLU A 122 -6.96 -28.51 -12.97
N TYR A 123 -6.69 -28.16 -14.23
CA TYR A 123 -7.50 -28.63 -15.36
C TYR A 123 -7.42 -30.14 -15.58
N GLU A 124 -6.26 -30.78 -15.37
CA GLU A 124 -6.13 -32.23 -15.46
C GLU A 124 -6.92 -32.94 -14.36
N ASP A 125 -6.89 -32.42 -13.12
CA ASP A 125 -7.69 -32.94 -12.01
C ASP A 125 -9.20 -32.76 -12.24
N ASP A 126 -9.62 -31.62 -12.79
CA ASP A 126 -11.02 -31.38 -13.17
C ASP A 126 -11.48 -32.28 -14.33
N LEU A 127 -10.62 -32.49 -15.33
CA LEU A 127 -10.91 -33.36 -16.47
C LEU A 127 -10.93 -34.84 -16.04
N ALA A 128 -10.08 -35.22 -15.09
CA ALA A 128 -10.10 -36.54 -14.44
C ALA A 128 -11.32 -36.69 -13.51
N ALA A 129 -11.78 -35.63 -12.85
CA ALA A 129 -13.03 -35.65 -12.09
C ALA A 129 -14.27 -35.69 -13.01
N MET A 130 -14.13 -35.25 -14.26
CA MET A 130 -15.09 -35.43 -15.35
C MET A 130 -14.95 -36.79 -16.04
N GLU A 131 -14.13 -37.71 -15.50
CA GLU A 131 -14.12 -39.12 -15.88
C GLU A 131 -15.56 -39.64 -15.81
N TYR A 132 -16.02 -40.08 -16.98
CA TYR A 132 -17.38 -40.40 -17.34
C TYR A 132 -18.10 -41.24 -16.28
N THR A 133 -18.78 -40.60 -15.33
CA THR A 133 -19.82 -41.28 -14.55
C THR A 133 -20.93 -41.64 -15.55
N PRO A 134 -21.21 -42.93 -15.78
CA PRO A 134 -22.24 -43.35 -16.72
C PRO A 134 -23.56 -42.62 -16.42
N PRO A 135 -24.35 -42.23 -17.43
CA PRO A 135 -25.58 -41.44 -17.24
C PRO A 135 -26.59 -42.01 -16.23
N GLU A 136 -26.49 -43.29 -15.89
CA GLU A 136 -27.33 -43.91 -14.85
C GLU A 136 -26.95 -43.49 -13.43
N GLU A 137 -25.66 -43.21 -13.16
CA GLU A 137 -25.18 -42.90 -11.81
C GLU A 137 -25.41 -41.44 -11.44
N THR A 138 -25.34 -40.52 -12.41
CA THR A 138 -25.71 -39.10 -12.25
C THR A 138 -27.19 -38.94 -11.91
N ASN A 139 -28.07 -39.69 -12.57
CA ASN A 139 -29.51 -39.71 -12.25
C ASN A 139 -29.79 -40.23 -10.84
N ARG A 140 -29.01 -41.22 -10.36
CA ARG A 140 -29.15 -41.75 -9.00
C ARG A 140 -28.70 -40.74 -7.95
N ARG A 141 -27.56 -40.07 -8.17
CA ARG A 141 -27.07 -39.00 -7.29
C ARG A 141 -27.99 -37.79 -7.27
N GLN A 142 -28.56 -37.40 -8.41
CA GLN A 142 -29.51 -36.30 -8.48
C GLN A 142 -30.79 -36.60 -7.68
N ARG A 143 -31.37 -37.80 -7.83
CA ARG A 143 -32.51 -38.23 -7.01
C ARG A 143 -32.16 -38.27 -5.52
N GLN A 144 -30.95 -38.68 -5.17
CA GLN A 144 -30.53 -38.70 -3.77
C GLN A 144 -30.37 -37.29 -3.19
N ARG A 145 -29.82 -36.34 -3.95
CA ARG A 145 -29.78 -34.92 -3.57
C ARG A 145 -31.17 -34.31 -3.46
N GLU A 146 -32.10 -34.66 -4.33
CA GLU A 146 -33.49 -34.20 -4.25
C GLU A 146 -34.21 -34.74 -3.01
N ILE A 147 -33.95 -36.00 -2.63
CA ILE A 147 -34.49 -36.61 -1.41
C ILE A 147 -33.88 -35.94 -0.16
N GLU A 148 -32.57 -35.71 -0.16
CA GLU A 148 -31.88 -35.06 0.97
C GLU A 148 -32.30 -33.58 1.12
N ALA A 149 -32.44 -32.86 0.01
CA ALA A 149 -32.94 -31.48 0.01
C ALA A 149 -34.39 -31.40 0.47
N ALA A 150 -35.25 -32.33 0.05
CA ALA A 150 -36.63 -32.41 0.52
C ALA A 150 -36.69 -32.72 2.03
N ALA A 151 -35.86 -33.63 2.52
CA ALA A 151 -35.76 -33.95 3.94
C ALA A 151 -35.23 -32.77 4.78
N ALA A 152 -34.27 -32.00 4.24
CA ALA A 152 -33.77 -30.79 4.89
C ALA A 152 -34.84 -29.69 4.98
N ALA A 153 -35.55 -29.43 3.87
CA ALA A 153 -36.65 -28.47 3.85
C ALA A 153 -37.79 -28.84 4.82
N GLU A 154 -38.10 -30.14 4.96
CA GLU A 154 -39.10 -30.59 5.93
C GLU A 154 -38.64 -30.37 7.39
N ARG A 155 -37.35 -30.55 7.69
CA ARG A 155 -36.78 -30.27 9.02
C ARG A 155 -36.84 -28.78 9.35
N GLU A 156 -36.51 -27.92 8.39
CA GLU A 156 -36.56 -26.47 8.56
C GLU A 156 -38.00 -25.99 8.78
N GLN A 157 -38.98 -26.51 8.02
CA GLN A 157 -40.39 -26.19 8.22
C GLN A 157 -40.89 -26.63 9.61
N LYS A 158 -40.47 -27.81 10.10
CA LYS A 158 -40.81 -28.29 11.45
C LYS A 158 -40.18 -27.43 12.54
N GLU A 159 -38.93 -26.99 12.35
CA GLU A 159 -38.25 -26.12 13.30
C GLU A 159 -38.86 -24.71 13.34
N ALA A 160 -39.17 -24.13 12.18
CA ALA A 160 -39.87 -22.85 12.08
C ALA A 160 -41.22 -22.88 12.82
N LYS A 161 -42.00 -23.96 12.62
CA LYS A 161 -43.28 -24.15 13.32
C LYS A 161 -43.11 -24.35 14.83
N ARG A 162 -42.00 -24.94 15.28
CA ARG A 162 -41.67 -25.05 16.71
C ARG A 162 -41.32 -23.67 17.30
N ARG A 163 -40.49 -22.89 16.59
CA ARG A 163 -40.14 -21.51 17.01
C ARG A 163 -41.35 -20.60 17.06
N GLU A 164 -42.28 -20.70 16.10
CA GLU A 164 -43.53 -19.94 16.11
C GLU A 164 -44.41 -20.30 17.32
N ARG A 165 -44.51 -21.59 17.65
CA ARG A 165 -45.27 -22.04 18.83
C ARG A 165 -44.62 -21.58 20.15
N GLU A 166 -43.30 -21.65 20.25
CA GLU A 166 -42.54 -21.17 21.41
C GLU A 166 -42.69 -19.65 21.59
N ALA A 167 -42.64 -18.89 20.49
CA ALA A 167 -42.87 -17.44 20.51
C ALA A 167 -44.29 -17.08 20.97
N ALA A 168 -45.31 -17.76 20.46
CA ALA A 168 -46.71 -17.56 20.88
C ALA A 168 -46.95 -17.94 22.35
N GLU A 169 -46.25 -18.95 22.86
CA GLU A 169 -46.30 -19.33 24.29
C GLU A 169 -45.59 -18.30 25.18
N ALA A 170 -44.44 -17.77 24.74
CA ALA A 170 -43.74 -16.71 25.43
C ALA A 170 -44.58 -15.42 25.51
N GLU A 171 -45.25 -15.04 24.42
CA GLU A 171 -46.15 -13.88 24.39
C GLU A 171 -47.34 -14.07 25.34
N ARG A 172 -47.94 -15.26 25.38
CA ARG A 172 -49.00 -15.59 26.36
C ARG A 172 -48.51 -15.50 27.80
N ARG A 173 -47.28 -15.92 28.07
CA ARG A 173 -46.67 -15.83 29.40
C ARG A 173 -46.42 -14.38 29.80
N GLN A 174 -45.89 -13.56 28.90
CA GLN A 174 -45.69 -12.13 29.13
C GLN A 174 -47.04 -11.40 29.36
N ALA A 175 -48.07 -11.72 28.58
CA ALA A 175 -49.40 -11.16 28.78
C ALA A 175 -50.02 -11.57 30.13
N ALA A 176 -49.81 -12.82 30.57
CA ALA A 176 -50.27 -13.28 31.88
C ALA A 176 -49.53 -12.61 33.04
N GLU A 177 -48.22 -12.39 32.90
CA GLU A 177 -47.39 -11.69 33.89
C GLU A 177 -47.78 -10.22 33.99
N ALA A 178 -47.96 -9.52 32.87
CA ALA A 178 -48.45 -8.14 32.84
C ALA A 178 -49.86 -8.01 33.45
N ALA A 179 -50.75 -8.99 33.22
CA ALA A 179 -52.06 -9.01 33.84
C ALA A 179 -52.00 -9.22 35.36
N ALA A 180 -51.06 -10.06 35.84
CA ALA A 180 -50.83 -10.26 37.27
C ALA A 180 -50.24 -9.00 37.95
N GLU A 181 -49.32 -8.31 37.29
CA GLU A 181 -48.76 -7.05 37.76
C GLU A 181 -49.83 -5.95 37.82
N ALA A 182 -50.65 -5.82 36.78
CA ALA A 182 -51.77 -4.88 36.77
C ALA A 182 -52.79 -5.17 37.88
N ALA A 183 -53.08 -6.46 38.15
CA ALA A 183 -53.96 -6.86 39.24
C ALA A 183 -53.35 -6.55 40.63
N ALA A 184 -52.04 -6.73 40.81
CA ALA A 184 -51.34 -6.38 42.04
C ALA A 184 -51.35 -4.86 42.29
N LEU A 185 -51.14 -4.06 41.24
CA LEU A 185 -51.23 -2.60 41.29
C LEU A 185 -52.65 -2.13 41.65
N ALA A 186 -53.68 -2.72 41.03
CA ALA A 186 -55.07 -2.42 41.37
C ALA A 186 -55.43 -2.80 42.82
N ALA A 187 -54.90 -3.92 43.33
CA ALA A 187 -55.10 -4.33 44.73
C ALA A 187 -54.38 -3.39 45.71
N ALA A 188 -53.19 -2.87 45.37
CA ALA A 188 -52.47 -1.90 46.19
C ALA A 188 -53.22 -0.56 46.27
N VAL A 189 -53.75 -0.07 45.16
CA VAL A 189 -54.58 1.16 45.13
C VAL A 189 -55.86 0.98 45.96
N ALA A 190 -56.53 -0.18 45.84
CA ALA A 190 -57.72 -0.47 46.65
C ALA A 190 -57.41 -0.60 48.16
N ALA A 191 -56.23 -1.11 48.53
CA ALA A 191 -55.80 -1.19 49.93
C ALA A 191 -55.46 0.18 50.52
N GLU A 192 -54.90 1.08 49.72
CA GLU A 192 -54.64 2.48 50.12
C GLU A 192 -55.95 3.27 50.27
N GLU A 193 -56.94 3.03 49.40
CA GLU A 193 -58.27 3.64 49.49
C GLU A 193 -59.07 3.14 50.72
N ALA A 194 -58.89 1.87 51.11
CA ALA A 194 -59.53 1.30 52.30
C ALA A 194 -58.95 1.82 53.65
N ALA A 195 -57.75 2.41 53.65
CA ALA A 195 -57.09 2.91 54.86
C ALA A 195 -57.55 4.31 55.31
N GLN A 196 -58.39 5.02 54.52
CA GLN A 196 -58.87 6.37 54.84
C GLN A 196 -60.31 6.44 55.39
N VAL A 197 -60.99 5.33 55.69
CA VAL A 197 -62.40 5.36 56.14
C VAL A 197 -62.53 5.07 57.64
N LYS A 198 -62.62 6.15 58.43
CA LYS A 198 -63.06 6.18 59.84
C LYS A 198 -64.61 6.20 59.89
N PRO A 199 -65.27 5.52 60.84
CA PRO A 199 -66.68 5.15 60.74
C PRO A 199 -67.62 6.22 61.30
N GLU A 200 -68.79 6.45 60.67
CA GLU A 200 -70.02 6.97 61.31
C GLU A 200 -71.26 6.87 60.37
N PRO A 201 -72.52 7.03 60.83
CA PRO A 201 -73.50 5.94 60.83
C PRO A 201 -74.78 6.15 59.99
N LYS A 202 -75.46 5.03 59.71
CA LYS A 202 -76.90 4.78 59.45
C LYS A 202 -77.74 5.81 58.67
N SER A 203 -78.26 5.37 57.52
CA SER A 203 -79.70 5.48 57.17
C SER A 203 -80.11 4.57 56.00
N GLU A 204 -81.02 3.64 56.29
CA GLU A 204 -82.00 2.97 55.39
C GLU A 204 -83.04 3.97 54.83
N PRO A 205 -84.02 3.61 53.96
CA PRO A 205 -84.22 2.40 53.13
C PRO A 205 -84.64 2.73 51.66
N ALA A 206 -84.85 1.67 50.84
CA ALA A 206 -85.99 1.48 49.92
C ALA A 206 -85.66 1.05 48.47
N SER A 207 -85.97 -0.23 48.22
CA SER A 207 -86.59 -0.86 47.03
C SER A 207 -86.72 -0.10 45.70
N ARG A 208 -86.19 -0.73 44.62
CA ARG A 208 -86.88 -0.92 43.30
C ARG A 208 -86.04 -1.87 42.43
N GLN A 209 -86.41 -3.14 42.26
CA GLN A 209 -87.22 -3.71 41.15
C GLN A 209 -86.79 -3.32 39.73
N GLN A 210 -86.77 -4.34 38.85
CA GLN A 210 -86.70 -4.38 37.37
C GLN A 210 -85.30 -4.63 36.78
N SER A 211 -84.97 -5.87 36.34
CA SER A 211 -85.42 -6.61 35.14
C SER A 211 -84.67 -6.21 33.87
N GLY A 212 -84.12 -7.19 33.15
CA GLY A 212 -83.67 -7.05 31.76
C GLY A 212 -82.35 -7.79 31.52
N GLU A 213 -82.32 -9.07 31.17
CA GLU A 213 -82.51 -9.63 29.82
C GLU A 213 -81.43 -9.22 28.78
N PHE A 214 -80.90 -10.26 28.12
CA PHE A 214 -80.29 -10.28 26.77
C PHE A 214 -78.89 -9.64 26.62
N SER A 215 -77.95 -10.12 25.78
CA SER A 215 -78.01 -11.11 24.70
C SER A 215 -76.63 -11.70 24.39
N VAL A 216 -76.62 -12.98 24.03
CA VAL A 216 -75.62 -13.69 23.20
C VAL A 216 -75.60 -13.07 21.78
N PRO A 217 -74.46 -12.97 21.07
CA PRO A 217 -74.09 -13.95 20.02
C PRO A 217 -72.56 -14.22 19.97
N ALA A 218 -72.08 -15.47 19.91
CA ALA A 218 -72.07 -16.42 18.80
C ALA A 218 -71.12 -16.06 17.62
N PRO A 219 -70.50 -17.07 16.98
CA PRO A 219 -69.16 -16.99 16.37
C PRO A 219 -69.21 -16.78 14.85
N ARG A 220 -68.09 -16.34 14.25
CA ARG A 220 -67.84 -16.48 12.81
C ARG A 220 -66.44 -17.04 12.55
N GLN A 221 -66.41 -18.32 12.17
CA GLN A 221 -65.35 -18.88 11.34
C GLN A 221 -65.67 -18.67 9.83
N PRO A 222 -64.98 -19.31 8.86
CA PRO A 222 -64.03 -18.64 7.98
C PRO A 222 -64.52 -18.64 6.52
N LYS A 223 -63.87 -17.87 5.65
CA LYS A 223 -63.99 -18.09 4.20
C LYS A 223 -62.63 -18.39 3.59
N ALA A 224 -62.58 -19.59 3.03
CA ALA A 224 -61.53 -20.13 2.19
C ALA A 224 -61.71 -19.74 0.71
N ALA A 225 -60.72 -20.18 -0.10
CA ALA A 225 -60.63 -20.16 -1.57
C ALA A 225 -60.23 -18.79 -2.15
N ASN A 226 -59.32 -18.66 -3.12
CA ASN A 226 -59.05 -19.53 -4.28
C ASN A 226 -57.65 -19.17 -4.89
N THR A 227 -56.74 -20.11 -5.14
CA THR A 227 -56.34 -20.65 -6.48
C THR A 227 -55.86 -19.67 -7.57
N GLY A 228 -54.63 -19.89 -8.04
CA GLY A 228 -54.12 -19.54 -9.37
C GLY A 228 -52.60 -19.80 -9.44
N LYS A 229 -52.10 -20.95 -9.90
CA LYS A 229 -51.75 -21.25 -11.32
C LYS A 229 -51.22 -20.00 -12.02
N GLY A 230 -49.92 -19.82 -12.28
CA GLY A 230 -48.99 -20.74 -12.93
C GLY A 230 -48.81 -20.27 -14.38
N ASN A 231 -47.60 -19.90 -14.80
CA ASN A 231 -47.05 -20.30 -16.10
C ASN A 231 -45.61 -19.84 -16.35
N ARG A 232 -44.90 -20.83 -16.87
CA ARG A 232 -43.58 -20.93 -17.49
C ARG A 232 -43.61 -20.31 -18.89
N LYS A 233 -42.51 -19.72 -19.35
CA LYS A 233 -42.01 -19.83 -20.74
C LYS A 233 -40.66 -19.12 -20.94
N GLU A 234 -39.64 -19.93 -21.21
CA GLU A 234 -38.55 -19.60 -22.13
C GLU A 234 -39.09 -19.57 -23.58
N PRO A 235 -38.33 -19.02 -24.54
CA PRO A 235 -37.48 -19.91 -25.36
C PRO A 235 -36.14 -19.31 -25.87
N GLU A 236 -35.09 -20.14 -25.76
CA GLU A 236 -34.15 -20.64 -26.78
C GLU A 236 -33.77 -19.89 -28.11
N MET A 237 -32.46 -20.06 -28.43
CA MET A 237 -31.75 -20.07 -29.74
C MET A 237 -31.25 -18.70 -30.27
N ALA A 238 -30.04 -18.52 -30.84
CA ALA A 238 -29.06 -19.44 -31.43
C ALA A 238 -27.72 -18.73 -31.80
N ILE A 239 -26.60 -19.48 -31.74
CA ILE A 239 -25.49 -19.63 -32.71
C ILE A 239 -24.59 -18.40 -33.08
N THR A 240 -23.29 -18.47 -32.76
CA THR A 240 -22.16 -18.62 -33.74
C THR A 240 -20.79 -18.66 -33.02
N PRO A 241 -19.90 -19.61 -33.37
CA PRO A 241 -18.50 -19.61 -32.93
C PRO A 241 -17.54 -19.08 -34.01
N THR A 242 -16.62 -18.18 -33.63
CA THR A 242 -15.50 -17.76 -34.48
C THR A 242 -14.29 -18.65 -34.20
N ALA A 243 -13.93 -19.46 -35.19
CA ALA A 243 -12.69 -20.21 -35.24
C ALA A 243 -11.56 -19.35 -35.85
N ILE A 244 -10.39 -19.32 -35.22
CA ILE A 244 -9.13 -18.91 -35.85
C ILE A 244 -8.13 -20.03 -35.61
N ALA A 245 -7.74 -20.69 -36.71
CA ALA A 245 -6.69 -21.69 -36.76
C ALA A 245 -5.31 -21.03 -36.99
N PRO A 246 -4.21 -21.70 -36.61
CA PRO A 246 -2.84 -21.27 -36.86
C PRO A 246 -2.24 -21.93 -38.12
N ALA A 247 -1.27 -21.26 -38.77
CA ALA A 247 -0.27 -21.83 -39.69
C ALA A 247 0.67 -20.72 -40.21
N PRO A 248 1.84 -21.01 -40.81
CA PRO A 248 2.81 -22.08 -40.55
C PRO A 248 4.28 -21.59 -40.48
N GLU A 249 5.16 -22.45 -39.98
CA GLU A 249 6.62 -22.36 -40.15
C GLU A 249 7.07 -22.58 -41.61
N GLY A 250 8.21 -21.97 -41.98
CA GLY A 250 8.94 -22.20 -43.23
C GLY A 250 10.40 -21.67 -43.14
N PRO A 251 11.34 -22.14 -43.99
CA PRO A 251 12.57 -22.78 -43.50
C PRO A 251 13.91 -22.10 -43.86
N SER A 252 14.96 -22.53 -43.14
CA SER A 252 16.35 -22.73 -43.58
C SER A 252 17.15 -21.55 -44.18
N SER A 253 18.26 -21.19 -43.52
CA SER A 253 19.47 -20.72 -44.22
C SER A 253 20.75 -21.28 -43.61
N THR A 254 21.27 -22.28 -44.33
CA THR A 254 22.66 -22.49 -44.73
C THR A 254 23.80 -22.19 -43.74
N ARG A 255 24.21 -23.29 -43.09
CA ARG A 255 25.59 -23.74 -42.86
C ARG A 255 26.54 -23.35 -44.02
N LYS A 256 27.51 -22.47 -43.78
CA LYS A 256 28.74 -22.36 -44.59
C LYS A 256 29.94 -22.85 -43.79
N LYS A 257 30.50 -23.95 -44.29
CA LYS A 257 31.84 -24.45 -44.01
C LYS A 257 32.87 -23.52 -44.68
N ASN A 258 34.00 -23.28 -44.03
CA ASN A 258 35.34 -23.09 -44.59
C ASN A 258 36.27 -23.48 -43.42
N ALA A 259 36.88 -24.66 -43.33
CA ALA A 259 37.80 -25.35 -44.23
C ALA A 259 39.10 -24.58 -44.49
N ALA A 260 40.10 -24.97 -43.71
CA ALA A 260 41.43 -25.42 -44.14
C ALA A 260 42.61 -24.44 -44.11
N SER A 261 43.75 -25.09 -43.82
CA SER A 261 45.15 -24.67 -43.95
C SER A 261 45.70 -23.90 -42.73
N HIS A 262 46.88 -24.18 -42.19
CA HIS A 262 47.99 -25.03 -42.61
C HIS A 262 48.99 -25.15 -41.44
N LEU A 263 49.32 -26.40 -41.05
CA LEU A 263 50.61 -26.98 -40.63
C LEU A 263 51.71 -26.19 -39.84
N PRO A 264 52.63 -26.93 -39.19
CA PRO A 264 53.13 -26.66 -37.86
C PRO A 264 54.56 -26.10 -37.88
N MET A 265 55.00 -25.55 -36.74
CA MET A 265 56.43 -25.47 -36.44
C MET A 265 56.70 -25.80 -34.98
N HIS A 266 57.86 -26.40 -34.82
CA HIS A 266 58.29 -27.32 -33.80
C HIS A 266 59.33 -26.63 -32.90
N MET A 267 59.25 -26.91 -31.59
CA MET A 267 60.33 -26.87 -30.57
C MET A 267 60.87 -25.49 -30.11
N PRO A 268 61.58 -25.40 -28.95
CA PRO A 268 61.81 -26.38 -27.87
C PRO A 268 61.46 -25.86 -26.46
N ALA A 269 61.54 -26.78 -25.49
CA ALA A 269 61.52 -26.50 -24.06
C ALA A 269 62.73 -25.64 -23.60
N ASN A 270 62.48 -24.65 -22.74
CA ASN A 270 63.43 -24.30 -21.66
C ASN A 270 62.74 -23.59 -20.48
N VAL A 271 62.60 -24.37 -19.42
CA VAL A 271 62.78 -24.10 -17.99
C VAL A 271 63.16 -22.66 -17.54
N ASN A 272 62.41 -22.22 -16.53
CA ASN A 272 62.75 -21.35 -15.38
C ASN A 272 62.52 -19.83 -15.38
N LEU A 273 61.52 -19.51 -14.53
CA LEU A 273 61.55 -18.60 -13.37
C LEU A 273 61.46 -17.07 -13.55
N SER A 274 60.59 -16.56 -12.69
CA SER A 274 60.44 -15.20 -12.18
C SER A 274 59.59 -14.23 -12.99
N GLY A 275 58.38 -14.05 -12.46
CA GLY A 275 57.43 -13.03 -12.83
C GLY A 275 58.01 -11.63 -12.70
N ARG A 276 57.90 -10.90 -13.81
CA ARG A 276 57.78 -9.45 -13.88
C ARG A 276 56.86 -9.17 -15.05
N ILE A 277 55.66 -8.67 -14.76
CA ILE A 277 54.84 -8.02 -15.78
C ILE A 277 54.83 -6.54 -15.40
N SER A 278 55.57 -5.77 -16.19
CA SER A 278 55.31 -4.35 -16.44
C SER A 278 54.98 -4.22 -17.93
N PRO A 279 54.69 -3.01 -18.44
CA PRO A 279 53.45 -2.62 -19.10
C PRO A 279 53.60 -2.59 -20.64
N ILE A 280 52.54 -2.32 -21.41
CA ILE A 280 52.68 -1.81 -22.79
C ILE A 280 51.38 -1.19 -23.36
N ASN A 281 51.52 0.07 -23.80
CA ASN A 281 51.00 0.82 -24.96
C ASN A 281 49.51 0.74 -25.33
N SER A 282 48.79 1.87 -25.49
CA SER A 282 48.95 3.01 -26.43
C SER A 282 48.64 2.66 -27.89
N ILE A 283 47.77 3.49 -28.49
CA ILE A 283 47.29 3.68 -29.90
C ILE A 283 45.74 3.66 -29.89
N GLY A 284 44.99 4.68 -30.32
CA GLY A 284 45.33 5.89 -31.08
C GLY A 284 44.22 6.96 -31.02
N PRO A 285 44.36 8.04 -31.80
CA PRO A 285 43.52 9.24 -31.70
C PRO A 285 42.31 9.16 -32.64
N ASN A 286 41.14 9.59 -32.17
CA ASN A 286 40.00 9.85 -33.06
C ASN A 286 39.40 11.23 -32.75
N THR A 287 39.77 12.18 -33.59
CA THR A 287 39.18 13.50 -33.72
C THR A 287 37.80 13.38 -34.36
N GLY A 288 36.74 13.42 -33.55
CA GLY A 288 35.35 13.56 -33.98
C GLY A 288 34.90 15.01 -33.84
N GLN A 289 34.60 15.64 -34.97
CA GLN A 289 34.08 17.00 -35.07
C GLN A 289 32.71 17.14 -34.40
N TYR A 290 32.57 18.06 -33.44
CA TYR A 290 31.27 18.57 -33.05
C TYR A 290 30.85 19.68 -34.03
N ARG A 291 29.95 19.31 -34.95
CA ARG A 291 29.20 20.26 -35.75
C ARG A 291 28.31 21.12 -34.85
N ALA A 292 28.36 22.41 -35.08
CA ALA A 292 27.33 23.37 -34.69
C ALA A 292 25.97 22.95 -35.26
N LEU A 293 25.04 22.58 -34.39
CA LEU A 293 23.61 22.70 -34.61
C LEU A 293 23.22 24.03 -33.94
N GLY A 294 22.72 25.04 -34.63
CA GLY A 294 21.67 24.94 -35.63
C GLY A 294 20.46 25.62 -35.02
N SER A 295 20.43 26.94 -35.18
CA SER A 295 19.33 27.84 -34.85
C SER A 295 17.98 27.26 -35.25
N LEU A 296 17.07 27.06 -34.29
CA LEU A 296 15.67 26.74 -34.56
C LEU A 296 14.88 28.04 -34.74
N PRO A 297 14.14 28.21 -35.86
CA PRO A 297 13.32 29.39 -36.10
C PRO A 297 12.05 29.36 -35.26
N GLY A 298 11.64 30.55 -34.82
CA GLY A 298 10.48 30.80 -33.98
C GLY A 298 9.19 30.23 -34.56
N ILE A 299 8.49 29.46 -33.73
CA ILE A 299 7.09 29.13 -33.92
C ILE A 299 6.30 30.21 -33.17
N LEU A 300 5.57 31.00 -33.95
CA LEU A 300 4.55 31.95 -33.53
C LEU A 300 3.67 31.31 -32.44
N SER A 301 3.74 31.85 -31.22
CA SER A 301 2.68 31.69 -30.23
C SER A 301 1.46 32.46 -30.71
N GLN A 302 0.43 31.75 -31.16
CA GLN A 302 -0.90 32.32 -31.29
C GLN A 302 -1.54 32.43 -29.89
N PRO A 303 -2.10 33.59 -29.51
CA PRO A 303 -2.88 33.70 -28.29
C PRO A 303 -4.22 32.97 -28.48
N MET A 304 -4.45 31.93 -27.68
CA MET A 304 -5.75 31.26 -27.58
C MET A 304 -6.78 32.25 -26.99
N PRO A 305 -8.01 32.30 -27.54
CA PRO A 305 -9.06 33.16 -27.03
C PRO A 305 -9.50 32.68 -25.64
N MET A 306 -9.49 33.59 -24.67
CA MET A 306 -10.08 33.37 -23.35
C MET A 306 -11.58 33.11 -23.52
N GLU A 307 -11.99 31.86 -23.30
CA GLU A 307 -13.37 31.53 -23.00
C GLU A 307 -13.73 32.16 -21.65
N GLN A 308 -14.48 33.25 -21.73
CA GLN A 308 -15.28 33.78 -20.62
C GLN A 308 -16.38 32.77 -20.31
N ASP A 309 -16.03 31.74 -19.55
CA ASP A 309 -17.03 30.87 -18.93
C ASP A 309 -17.36 31.33 -17.51
N ARG A 310 -18.63 31.12 -17.19
CA ARG A 310 -19.46 31.69 -16.15
C ARG A 310 -18.81 31.78 -14.77
N GLY A 311 -18.94 32.98 -14.19
CA GLY A 311 -18.93 33.17 -12.75
C GLY A 311 -20.06 32.39 -12.10
N GLY A 312 -19.71 31.23 -11.53
CA GLY A 312 -20.32 30.77 -10.29
C GLY A 312 -19.55 31.43 -9.16
N GLU A 313 -20.25 32.15 -8.30
CA GLU A 313 -19.76 32.63 -7.02
C GLU A 313 -19.48 31.39 -6.15
N GLU A 314 -18.33 30.75 -6.36
CA GLU A 314 -17.79 29.76 -5.45
C GLU A 314 -17.33 30.55 -4.23
N GLU A 315 -18.23 30.63 -3.24
CA GLU A 315 -18.00 31.25 -1.94
C GLU A 315 -16.59 30.89 -1.45
N ASP A 316 -15.80 31.93 -1.10
CA ASP A 316 -14.46 31.90 -0.52
C ASP A 316 -14.35 30.81 0.57
N ALA A 317 -14.12 29.56 0.16
CA ALA A 317 -13.76 28.50 1.07
C ALA A 317 -12.39 28.90 1.63
N PRO A 318 -12.25 29.08 2.96
CA PRO A 318 -10.98 29.48 3.53
C PRO A 318 -9.91 28.49 3.04
N PRO A 319 -8.73 28.98 2.61
CA PRO A 319 -7.70 28.13 2.04
C PRO A 319 -7.40 26.98 3.01
N PRO A 320 -7.22 25.75 2.50
CA PRO A 320 -6.97 24.58 3.34
C PRO A 320 -5.81 24.89 4.29
N TYR A 321 -6.06 24.65 5.58
CA TYR A 321 -5.10 24.96 6.64
C TYR A 321 -3.84 24.09 6.46
N MET A 322 -2.79 24.68 5.91
CA MET A 322 -1.47 24.06 5.78
C MET A 322 -0.68 24.30 7.07
N PRO A 323 -0.19 23.26 7.74
CA PRO A 323 0.56 23.44 8.98
C PRO A 323 1.91 24.10 8.67
N ILE A 324 2.22 25.17 9.40
CA ILE A 324 3.47 25.94 9.20
C ILE A 324 4.66 25.11 9.69
N VAL A 325 5.58 24.78 8.79
CA VAL A 325 6.84 24.10 9.10
C VAL A 325 7.70 24.99 9.99
N PRO A 326 8.20 24.51 11.15
CA PRO A 326 9.19 25.23 11.93
C PRO A 326 10.39 25.62 11.08
N GLN A 327 10.86 26.85 11.22
CA GLN A 327 11.99 27.36 10.45
C GLN A 327 13.24 26.50 10.72
N GLY A 328 13.83 25.95 9.66
CA GLY A 328 15.02 25.09 9.74
C GLY A 328 14.74 23.59 9.86
N MET A 329 13.48 23.15 9.81
CA MET A 329 13.12 21.74 9.71
C MET A 329 12.67 21.40 8.28
N SER A 330 13.09 20.23 7.79
CA SER A 330 12.62 19.62 6.56
C SER A 330 11.33 18.83 6.81
N THR A 331 10.54 18.60 5.76
CA THR A 331 9.31 17.78 5.84
C THR A 331 9.59 16.32 6.17
N SER A 332 10.73 15.81 5.72
CA SER A 332 11.25 14.49 6.04
C SER A 332 12.77 14.50 6.26
N ALA A 333 13.27 13.55 7.04
CA ALA A 333 14.70 13.38 7.31
C ALA A 333 15.06 11.91 7.62
N PRO A 334 16.30 11.47 7.37
CA PRO A 334 16.74 10.10 7.68
C PRO A 334 16.91 9.84 9.19
N ALA A 335 16.82 10.87 10.01
CA ALA A 335 16.93 10.82 11.46
C ALA A 335 16.01 11.90 12.08
N PRO A 336 15.56 11.74 13.34
CA PRO A 336 14.75 12.76 13.99
C PRO A 336 15.53 14.08 14.07
N GLN A 337 14.93 15.15 13.54
CA GLN A 337 15.56 16.46 13.40
C GLN A 337 15.50 17.25 14.72
N ALA A 338 14.48 16.97 15.54
CA ALA A 338 14.30 17.65 16.81
C ALA A 338 14.83 16.79 17.97
N LEU A 339 15.36 17.46 18.99
CA LEU A 339 15.61 16.83 20.31
C LEU A 339 14.27 16.56 20.99
N GLY A 340 13.62 15.47 20.58
CA GLY A 340 12.37 14.97 21.13
C GLY A 340 12.57 13.85 22.14
N ARG A 341 11.47 13.46 22.80
CA ARG A 341 11.41 12.17 23.51
C ARG A 341 10.45 11.26 22.77
N LEU A 342 10.71 9.96 22.80
CA LEU A 342 9.76 8.98 22.26
C LEU A 342 8.42 9.06 22.99
N LEU A 343 7.34 8.89 22.23
CA LEU A 343 5.98 8.80 22.77
C LEU A 343 5.89 7.59 23.71
N THR A 344 5.34 7.79 24.90
CA THR A 344 5.11 6.70 25.87
C THR A 344 3.61 6.52 26.13
N HIS A 345 3.20 5.37 26.69
CA HIS A 345 1.78 5.13 27.03
C HIS A 345 1.18 6.19 27.97
N ALA A 346 2.00 6.79 28.84
CA ALA A 346 1.56 7.85 29.76
C ALA A 346 1.17 9.15 29.02
N ASP A 347 1.63 9.30 27.78
CA ASP A 347 1.39 10.50 26.98
C ASP A 347 0.10 10.43 26.19
N ILE A 348 -0.51 9.24 26.05
CA ILE A 348 -1.77 9.04 25.33
C ILE A 348 -2.93 9.64 26.13
N ASN A 349 -3.13 10.94 25.98
CA ASN A 349 -4.20 11.72 26.58
C ASN A 349 -4.56 12.90 25.66
N GLU A 350 -5.63 13.62 25.98
CA GLU A 350 -6.12 14.76 25.18
C GLU A 350 -5.08 15.87 24.97
N ARG A 351 -4.02 15.94 25.79
CA ARG A 351 -2.95 16.94 25.63
C ARG A 351 -2.04 16.67 24.44
N LEU A 352 -2.18 15.53 23.76
CA LEU A 352 -1.48 15.27 22.49
C LEU A 352 -2.08 16.07 21.33
N LYS A 353 -3.35 16.48 21.42
CA LYS A 353 -4.01 17.27 20.39
C LYS A 353 -3.32 18.63 20.22
N GLY A 354 -2.98 18.97 18.98
CA GLY A 354 -2.22 20.15 18.57
C GLY A 354 -0.70 20.03 18.76
N ARG A 355 -0.19 18.90 19.27
CA ARG A 355 1.25 18.71 19.43
C ARG A 355 1.90 18.26 18.13
N ARG A 356 3.13 18.71 17.94
CA ARG A 356 3.98 18.32 16.81
C ARG A 356 4.86 17.14 17.19
N ALA A 357 5.00 16.22 16.25
CA ALA A 357 5.80 15.02 16.41
C ALA A 357 6.53 14.70 15.10
N GLU A 358 7.54 13.85 15.22
CA GLU A 358 8.19 13.21 14.07
C GLU A 358 7.75 11.74 14.07
N LEU A 359 7.21 11.27 12.94
CA LEU A 359 6.77 9.89 12.73
C LEU A 359 7.77 9.16 11.84
N TYR A 360 8.28 8.03 12.29
CA TYR A 360 9.15 7.18 11.50
C TYR A 360 8.33 6.22 10.64
N TRP A 361 8.65 6.15 9.35
CA TRP A 361 8.04 5.22 8.41
C TRP A 361 9.04 4.14 7.99
N PRO A 362 8.74 2.84 8.20
CA PRO A 362 9.71 1.77 7.99
C PRO A 362 9.99 1.45 6.52
N ASP A 363 9.05 1.75 5.61
CA ASP A 363 9.18 1.40 4.19
C ASP A 363 10.26 2.23 3.48
N ASP A 364 10.43 3.49 3.88
CA ASP A 364 11.41 4.41 3.29
C ASP A 364 12.52 4.82 4.26
N ASN A 365 12.43 4.41 5.54
CA ASN A 365 13.39 4.73 6.59
C ASN A 365 13.55 6.25 6.79
N LEU A 366 12.44 6.99 6.72
CA LEU A 366 12.39 8.44 6.93
C LEU A 366 11.50 8.82 8.12
N TRP A 367 11.83 9.94 8.74
CA TRP A 367 11.07 10.62 9.78
C TRP A 367 10.31 11.79 9.17
N TYR A 368 8.99 11.81 9.31
CA TYR A 368 8.08 12.82 8.79
C TYR A 368 7.58 13.75 9.88
N LEU A 369 7.55 15.06 9.59
CA LEU A 369 6.97 16.03 10.50
C LEU A 369 5.44 15.98 10.42
N ILE A 370 4.78 15.77 11.55
CA ILE A 370 3.33 15.65 11.66
C ILE A 370 2.77 16.52 12.78
N GLU A 371 1.49 16.88 12.66
CA GLU A 371 0.71 17.53 13.72
C GLU A 371 -0.48 16.64 14.10
N ILE A 372 -0.66 16.38 15.40
CA ILE A 372 -1.74 15.52 15.90
C ILE A 372 -3.02 16.37 16.02
N HIS A 373 -4.03 16.07 15.21
CA HIS A 373 -5.27 16.87 15.15
C HIS A 373 -6.36 16.38 16.11
N GLU A 374 -6.52 15.08 16.24
CA GLU A 374 -7.54 14.46 17.09
C GLU A 374 -7.00 13.19 17.73
N VAL A 375 -7.44 12.91 18.96
CA VAL A 375 -6.99 11.74 19.73
C VAL A 375 -8.20 11.12 20.39
N ASP A 376 -8.50 9.88 19.99
CA ASP A 376 -9.46 9.02 20.67
C ASP A 376 -8.74 8.17 21.71
N THR A 377 -8.90 8.57 22.97
CA THR A 377 -8.27 7.89 24.12
C THR A 377 -8.90 6.53 24.43
N THR A 378 -10.11 6.25 23.93
CA THR A 378 -10.82 4.99 24.16
C THR A 378 -10.33 3.90 23.22
N ASN A 379 -10.19 4.25 21.94
CA ASN A 379 -9.71 3.34 20.91
C ASN A 379 -8.19 3.42 20.70
N HIS A 380 -7.51 4.33 21.40
CA HIS A 380 -6.08 4.63 21.24
C HIS A 380 -5.69 4.99 19.81
N LYS A 381 -6.56 5.71 19.10
CA LYS A 381 -6.32 6.16 17.74
C LYS A 381 -6.11 7.66 17.69
N ALA A 382 -5.32 8.14 16.74
CA ALA A 382 -5.15 9.56 16.50
C ALA A 382 -5.26 9.87 15.01
N GLN A 383 -5.90 11.00 14.70
CA GLN A 383 -5.83 11.59 13.37
C GLN A 383 -4.66 12.55 13.34
N ILE A 384 -3.72 12.28 12.44
CA ILE A 384 -2.54 13.12 12.20
C ILE A 384 -2.67 13.86 10.87
N MET A 385 -1.94 14.96 10.73
CA MET A 385 -1.81 15.71 9.49
C MET A 385 -0.33 15.90 9.16
N TYR A 386 0.05 15.53 7.95
CA TYR A 386 1.37 15.78 7.40
C TYR A 386 1.52 17.25 7.02
N VAL A 387 2.76 17.72 6.89
CA VAL A 387 3.04 19.06 6.34
C VAL A 387 2.42 19.27 4.94
N THR A 388 2.28 18.20 4.17
CA THR A 388 1.65 18.21 2.84
C THR A 388 0.15 18.52 2.88
N GLY A 389 -0.47 18.48 4.07
CA GLY A 389 -1.91 18.63 4.26
C GLY A 389 -2.69 17.32 4.19
N GLU A 390 -2.03 16.20 3.91
CA GLU A 390 -2.64 14.87 3.94
C GLU A 390 -2.92 14.45 5.39
N THR A 391 -4.05 13.78 5.62
CA THR A 391 -4.46 13.29 6.94
C THR A 391 -4.53 11.79 6.98
N GLU A 392 -4.11 11.19 8.09
CA GLU A 392 -4.10 9.75 8.30
C GLU A 392 -4.53 9.38 9.73
N GLU A 393 -5.10 8.19 9.90
CA GLU A 393 -5.50 7.63 11.19
C GLU A 393 -4.44 6.62 11.65
N LEU A 394 -3.87 6.82 12.84
CA LEU A 394 -2.82 5.98 13.41
C LEU A 394 -3.29 5.27 14.69
N ASP A 395 -2.81 4.05 14.91
CA ASP A 395 -2.93 3.33 16.18
C ASP A 395 -1.75 3.71 17.11
N LEU A 396 -2.04 4.47 18.16
CA LEU A 396 -1.03 4.96 19.09
C LEU A 396 -0.35 3.85 19.89
N LEU A 397 -1.01 2.70 20.12
CA LEU A 397 -0.39 1.60 20.88
C LEU A 397 0.69 0.91 20.06
N GLU A 398 0.44 0.70 18.77
CA GLU A 398 1.42 0.14 17.84
C GLU A 398 2.64 1.06 17.71
N ILE A 399 2.38 2.36 17.50
CA ILE A 399 3.44 3.36 17.37
C ILE A 399 4.29 3.47 18.64
N VAL A 400 3.70 3.43 19.84
CA VAL A 400 4.45 3.44 21.10
C VAL A 400 5.25 2.15 21.28
N ARG A 401 4.68 0.99 20.94
CA ARG A 401 5.35 -0.31 21.03
C ARG A 401 6.59 -0.36 20.16
N GLU A 402 6.53 0.23 18.97
CA GLU A 402 7.61 0.22 18.00
C GLU A 402 8.60 1.38 18.19
N GLY A 403 8.22 2.41 18.96
CA GLY A 403 9.04 3.59 19.16
C GLY A 403 9.14 4.47 17.91
N HIS A 404 8.13 4.42 17.05
CA HIS A 404 8.10 5.10 15.75
C HIS A 404 7.61 6.56 15.83
N MET A 405 7.48 7.14 17.02
CA MET A 405 7.08 8.55 17.15
C MET A 405 7.89 9.27 18.22
N SER A 406 8.45 10.41 17.84
CA SER A 406 9.21 11.32 18.71
C SER A 406 8.43 12.62 18.89
N LEU A 407 8.06 12.95 20.12
CA LEU A 407 7.39 14.20 20.45
C LEU A 407 8.39 15.36 20.48
N ILE A 408 8.13 16.40 19.70
CA ILE A 408 8.94 17.61 19.71
C ILE A 408 8.62 18.39 21.00
N SER A 409 9.66 18.72 21.76
CA SER A 409 9.50 19.53 22.97
C SER A 409 9.10 20.95 22.57
N GLU A 410 7.90 21.40 22.97
CA GLU A 410 7.40 22.76 22.70
C GLU A 410 8.26 23.87 23.31
N ASN A 411 9.20 23.52 24.20
CA ASN A 411 10.08 24.47 24.85
C ASN A 411 11.11 25.14 23.93
N SER A 412 11.25 24.74 22.66
CA SER A 412 12.26 25.31 21.75
C SER A 412 11.74 26.47 20.87
N GLY A 413 10.43 26.72 20.80
CA GLY A 413 9.83 27.77 19.97
C GLY A 413 8.89 28.65 20.78
N GLY A 414 9.36 29.85 21.11
CA GLY A 414 8.74 30.75 22.09
C GLY A 414 7.23 30.97 21.96
N ARG A 415 6.59 31.08 23.14
CA ARG A 415 5.31 31.77 23.36
C ARG A 415 5.31 33.14 22.65
N ALA A 416 4.80 33.16 21.44
CA ALA A 416 4.20 34.27 20.72
C ALA A 416 3.35 33.53 19.67
N TYR A 417 2.07 33.29 19.87
CA TYR A 417 1.00 34.28 19.87
C TYR A 417 -0.17 33.76 20.71
N LEU A 418 -0.53 34.49 21.76
CA LEU A 418 -1.90 34.71 22.24
C LEU A 418 -1.90 35.99 23.09
#